data_AF-A0A069CXD2-F1
#
_entry.id   AF-A0A069CXD2-F1
#
_cell.length_a   1.000
_cell.length_b   1.000
_cell.length_c   1.000
_cell.angle_alpha   90.00
_cell.angle_beta   90.00
_cell.angle_gamma   90.00
#
_symmetry.space_group_name_H-M   'P 1'
#
loop_
_entity.id
_entity.type
_entity.pdbx_description
1 polymer ?
#
loop_
_entity_poly.entity_id
_entity_poly.type
_entity_poly.pdbx_seq_one_letter_code
_entity_poly.pdbx_strand_id
1 'polypeptide(L)' 'MVAVTIDRDYLARVGRLVGKIFETKKIAGVNETTVANYLGISMTTWNNVKNGTAGTITASRVLNDAEKYVDGILNK' A
#
# COMPACT_ATOMS: atom_id res chain seq x y z
N MET A 1 13.46 15.23 -7.21
CA MET A 1 12.57 14.13 -6.78
C MET A 1 11.83 13.64 -8.01
N VAL A 2 12.04 12.40 -8.46
CA VAL A 2 11.34 11.85 -9.62
C VAL A 2 10.09 11.14 -9.08
N ALA A 3 8.92 11.70 -9.37
CA ALA A 3 7.65 11.07 -9.04
C ALA A 3 7.49 9.76 -9.82
N VAL A 4 6.73 8.81 -9.28
CA VAL A 4 6.33 7.63 -10.02
C VAL A 4 5.59 8.06 -11.28
N THR A 5 5.95 7.48 -12.43
CA THR A 5 5.08 7.53 -13.61
C THR A 5 3.82 6.76 -13.27
N ILE A 6 2.72 7.47 -13.01
CA ILE A 6 1.42 6.85 -12.77
C ILE A 6 0.95 6.27 -14.09
N ASP A 7 1.27 5.00 -14.31
CA ASP A 7 0.76 4.22 -15.41
C ASP A 7 -0.42 3.36 -14.95
N ARG A 8 -1.05 2.69 -15.93
CA ARG A 8 -2.21 1.84 -15.69
C ARG A 8 -1.88 0.68 -14.75
N ASP A 9 -0.65 0.16 -14.81
CA ASP A 9 -0.22 -0.99 -14.02
C ASP A 9 -0.01 -0.59 -12.55
N TYR A 10 0.56 0.58 -12.31
CA TYR A 10 0.68 1.18 -10.99
C TYR A 10 -0.68 1.38 -10.33
N LEU A 11 -1.63 2.02 -11.03
CA LEU A 11 -2.98 2.22 -10.52
C LEU A 11 -3.71 0.91 -10.26
N ALA A 12 -3.58 -0.06 -11.17
CA ALA A 12 -4.16 -1.38 -10.98
C ALA A 12 -3.57 -2.11 -9.76
N ARG A 13 -2.26 -1.98 -9.53
CA ARG A 13 -1.56 -2.54 -8.37
C ARG A 13 -2.04 -1.92 -7.07
N VAL A 14 -2.06 -0.59 -6.98
CA VAL A 14 -2.58 0.14 -5.80
C VAL A 14 -4.03 -0.25 -5.53
N GLY A 15 -4.88 -0.29 -6.56
CA GLY A 15 -6.29 -0.67 -6.43
C GLY A 15 -6.47 -2.09 -5.87
N ARG A 16 -5.70 -3.07 -6.39
CA ARG A 16 -5.70 -4.44 -5.86
C ARG A 16 -5.28 -4.49 -4.39
N LEU A 17 -4.21 -3.80 -4.04
CA LEU A 17 -3.72 -3.76 -2.65
C LEU A 17 -4.74 -3.13 -1.70
N VAL A 18 -5.35 -2.00 -2.06
CA VAL A 18 -6.41 -1.37 -1.25
C VAL A 18 -7.62 -2.30 -1.10
N GLY A 19 -8.00 -3.02 -2.17
CA GLY A 19 -9.04 -4.05 -2.12
C GLY A 19 -8.71 -5.15 -1.10
N LYS A 20 -7.50 -5.70 -1.15
CA LYS A 20 -7.04 -6.70 -0.18
C LYS A 20 -7.02 -6.16 1.26
N ILE A 21 -6.59 -4.92 1.46
CA ILE A 21 -6.63 -4.27 2.78
C ILE A 21 -8.07 -4.19 3.30
N PHE A 22 -9.03 -3.81 2.44
CA PHE A 22 -10.43 -3.79 2.80
C PHE A 22 -10.97 -5.18 3.20
N GLU A 23 -10.53 -6.24 2.53
CA GLU A 23 -10.85 -7.62 2.90
C GLU A 23 -10.23 -8.00 4.25
N THR A 24 -8.95 -7.69 4.49
CA THR A 24 -8.30 -7.94 5.78
C THR A 24 -8.97 -7.21 6.94
N LYS A 25 -9.60 -6.05 6.69
CA LYS A 25 -10.36 -5.32 7.71
C LYS A 25 -11.49 -6.14 8.28
N LYS A 26 -12.15 -6.96 7.46
CA LYS A 26 -13.27 -7.81 7.88
C LYS A 26 -12.80 -9.03 8.68
N ILE A 27 -11.60 -9.53 8.39
CA ILE A 27 -11.06 -10.76 8.96
C ILE A 27 -10.27 -10.48 10.24
N ALA A 28 -9.42 -9.46 10.23
CA ALA A 28 -8.42 -9.20 11.26
C ALA A 28 -8.45 -7.75 11.81
N GLY A 29 -9.42 -6.93 11.39
CA GLY A 29 -9.50 -5.51 11.79
C GLY A 29 -8.39 -4.62 11.19
N VAL A 30 -7.61 -5.15 10.25
CA VAL A 30 -6.48 -4.45 9.62
C VAL A 30 -7.00 -3.47 8.57
N ASN A 31 -6.65 -2.18 8.73
CA ASN A 31 -7.01 -1.13 7.78
C ASN A 31 -5.74 -0.43 7.27
N GLU A 32 -5.90 0.54 6.37
CA GLU A 32 -4.76 1.28 5.79
C GLU A 32 -3.88 1.95 6.84
N THR A 33 -4.46 2.46 7.93
CA THR A 33 -3.70 3.03 9.06
C THR A 33 -2.86 1.96 9.76
N THR A 34 -3.42 0.78 9.97
CA THR A 34 -2.67 -0.36 10.54
C THR A 34 -1.51 -0.76 9.65
N VAL A 35 -1.72 -0.80 8.33
CA VAL A 35 -0.67 -1.11 7.34
C VAL A 35 0.42 -0.03 7.37
N ALA A 36 0.07 1.25 7.34
CA ALA A 36 1.04 2.33 7.42
C ALA A 36 1.86 2.30 8.72
N ASN A 37 1.20 2.03 9.85
CA ASN A 37 1.86 1.88 11.15
C ASN A 37 2.82 0.69 11.16
N TYR A 38 2.41 -0.47 10.61
CA TYR A 38 3.27 -1.64 10.49
C TYR A 38 4.53 -1.36 9.66
N LEU A 39 4.40 -0.58 8.59
CA LEU A 39 5.50 -0.17 7.72
C LEU A 39 6.37 0.97 8.30
N GLY A 40 6.00 1.52 9.45
CA GLY A 40 6.69 2.66 10.07
C GLY A 40 6.62 3.95 9.24
N ILE A 41 5.54 4.15 8.47
CA ILE A 41 5.35 5.34 7.62
C ILE A 41 4.14 6.16 8.07
N SER A 42 4.16 7.47 7.78
CA SER A 42 3.00 8.32 8.01
C SER A 42 1.88 8.03 7.00
N MET A 43 0.63 8.30 7.38
CA MET A 43 -0.50 8.24 6.44
C MET A 43 -0.34 9.22 5.26
N THR A 44 0.37 10.33 5.45
CA THR A 44 0.75 11.22 4.35
C THR A 44 1.63 10.51 3.34
N THR A 45 2.63 9.74 3.79
CA THR A 45 3.49 8.94 2.90
C THR A 45 2.68 7.88 2.18
N TRP A 46 1.80 7.17 2.89
CA TRP A 46 0.90 6.18 2.30
C TRP A 46 0.00 6.79 1.21
N ASN A 47 -0.62 7.95 1.49
CA ASN A 47 -1.45 8.66 0.53
C ASN A 47 -0.64 9.15 -0.68
N ASN A 48 0.59 9.63 -0.47
CA ASN A 48 1.47 10.00 -1.59
C ASN A 48 1.83 8.80 -2.46
N VAL A 49 2.01 7.62 -1.87
CA VAL A 49 2.20 6.39 -2.64
C VAL A 49 0.93 6.05 -3.41
N LYS A 50 -0.25 6.00 -2.77
CA LYS A 50 -1.51 5.72 -3.49
C LYS A 50 -1.78 6.69 -4.64
N ASN A 51 -1.46 7.96 -4.44
CA ASN A 51 -1.66 9.01 -5.44
C ASN A 51 -0.50 9.13 -6.43
N GLY A 52 0.54 8.29 -6.32
CA GLY A 52 1.71 8.29 -7.21
C GLY A 52 2.61 9.52 -7.12
N THR A 53 2.46 10.35 -6.09
CA THR A 53 3.28 11.54 -5.86
C THR A 53 4.54 11.24 -5.04
N ALA A 54 4.65 10.04 -4.48
CA ALA A 54 5.87 9.56 -3.85
C ALA A 54 6.97 9.29 -4.90
N GLY A 55 8.24 9.37 -4.49
CA GLY A 55 9.35 8.97 -5.35
C GLY A 55 9.35 7.48 -5.63
N THR A 56 9.84 7.07 -6.81
CA THR A 56 9.77 5.67 -7.31
C THR A 56 10.31 4.63 -6.33
N ILE A 57 11.44 4.92 -5.68
CA ILE A 57 12.05 4.01 -4.68
C ILE A 57 11.12 3.84 -3.48
N THR A 58 10.61 4.94 -2.93
CA THR A 58 9.69 4.94 -1.79
C THR A 58 8.41 4.20 -2.12
N ALA A 59 7.80 4.49 -3.27
CA ALA A 59 6.56 3.84 -3.69
C ALA A 59 6.74 2.33 -3.87
N SER A 60 7.81 1.91 -4.55
CA SER A 60 8.08 0.48 -4.77
C SER A 60 8.29 -0.27 -3.46
N ARG A 61 9.06 0.30 -2.53
CA ARG A 61 9.27 -0.27 -1.20
C ARG A 61 7.96 -0.41 -0.43
N VAL A 62 7.21 0.69 -0.32
CA VAL A 62 5.95 0.72 0.44
C VAL A 62 4.94 -0.28 -0.13
N LEU A 63 4.77 -0.34 -1.45
CA LEU A 63 3.83 -1.28 -2.07
C LEU A 63 4.27 -2.73 -1.88
N ASN A 64 5.55 -3.05 -2.08
CA ASN A 64 6.07 -4.41 -1.87
C ASN A 64 5.87 -4.90 -0.43
N ASP A 65 6.20 -4.06 0.55
CA ASP A 65 6.13 -4.44 1.96
C ASP A 65 4.67 -4.51 2.43
N ALA A 66 3.81 -3.61 1.95
CA ALA A 66 2.37 -3.64 2.22
C ALA A 66 1.71 -4.90 1.66
N GLU A 67 2.03 -5.28 0.41
CA GLU A 67 1.51 -6.50 -0.22
C GLU A 67 1.91 -7.74 0.58
N LYS A 68 3.19 -7.87 0.97
CA LYS A 68 3.66 -8.99 1.79
C LYS A 68 2.91 -9.08 3.12
N TYR A 69 2.71 -7.96 3.80
CA TYR A 69 2.01 -7.93 5.08
C TYR A 69 0.54 -8.35 4.95
N VAL A 70 -0.17 -7.75 3.99
CA VAL A 70 -1.59 -8.01 3.74
C VAL A 70 -1.83 -9.44 3.27
N ASP A 71 -0.99 -9.94 2.35
CA ASP A 71 -1.07 -11.33 1.87
C ASP A 71 -0.74 -12.33 2.99
N GLY A 72 0.18 -11.99 3.90
CA GLY A 72 0.47 -12.79 5.09
C GLY A 72 -0.69 -12.87 6.08
N ILE A 73 -1.66 -11.96 6.03
CA ILE A 73 -2.89 -12.00 6.83
C ILE A 73 -3.96 -12.82 6.11
N LEU A 74 -4.14 -12.60 4.80
CA LEU A 74 -5.19 -13.28 4.01
C LEU A 74 -4.93 -14.78 3.82
N ASN A 75 -3.66 -15.20 3.85
CA ASN A 75 -3.27 -16.60 3.70
C ASN A 75 -3.23 -17.38 5.04
N LYS A 76 -3.73 -16.82 6.13
CA LYS A 76 -3.87 -17.47 7.44
C LYS A 76 -5.32 -17.83 7.70
#